data_AF-A0A958N480-F1
#
_entry.id   AF-A0A958N480-F1
#
_cell.length_a   1.000
_cell.length_b   1.000
_cell.length_c   1.000
_cell.angle_alpha   90.00
_cell.angle_beta   90.00
_cell.angle_gamma   90.00
#
_symmetry.space_group_name_H-M   'P 1'
#
loop_
_entity.id
_entity.type
_entity.pdbx_description
1 polymer ?
#
loop_
_entity_poly.entity_id
_entity_poly.type
_entity_poly.pdbx_seq_one_letter_code
_entity_poly.pdbx_strand_id
1 'polypeptide(L)' 'MINLDDYISMEREFLHSISTPLMISMSQLEFILSNSNNPDAEELLTKVKKAKDAIDRVSTAVHERRKKIKSYING' A
#
# COMPACT_ATOMS: atom_id res chain seq x y z
N MET A 1 16.20 15.32 -16.50
CA MET A 1 16.26 15.56 -15.04
C MET A 1 14.82 15.42 -14.55
N ILE A 2 14.54 14.48 -13.65
CA ILE A 2 13.18 14.27 -13.12
C ILE A 2 12.89 15.43 -12.16
N ASN A 3 11.80 16.18 -12.36
CA ASN A 3 11.37 17.20 -11.40
C ASN A 3 10.86 16.50 -10.13
N LEU A 4 11.03 17.12 -8.97
CA LEU A 4 10.52 16.62 -7.69
C LEU A 4 9.02 16.30 -7.74
N ASP A 5 8.21 17.09 -8.45
CA ASP A 5 6.78 16.81 -8.61
C ASP A 5 6.51 15.53 -9.41
N ASP A 6 7.33 15.25 -10.42
CA ASP A 6 7.26 14.00 -11.19
C ASP A 6 7.66 12.81 -10.30
N TYR A 7 8.71 12.96 -9.49
CA TYR A 7 9.14 11.94 -8.53
C TYR A 7 8.04 11.60 -7.51
N ILE A 8 7.41 12.63 -6.94
CA ILE A 8 6.29 12.49 -6.00
C ILE A 8 5.10 11.79 -6.67
N SER A 9 4.81 12.13 -7.92
CA SER A 9 3.70 11.53 -8.66
C SER A 9 3.98 10.05 -8.97
N MET A 10 5.20 9.72 -9.39
CA MET A 10 5.64 8.33 -9.62
C MET A 10 5.60 7.49 -8.33
N GLU A 11 6.08 8.02 -7.19
CA GLU A 11 5.98 7.32 -5.90
C GLU A 11 4.51 7.05 -5.50
N ARG A 12 3.61 8.01 -5.75
CA ARG A 12 2.18 7.85 -5.47
C ARG A 12 1.53 6.80 -6.37
N GLU A 13 1.81 6.84 -7.66
CA GLU A 13 1.30 5.86 -8.63
C GLU A 13 1.80 4.45 -8.32
N PHE A 14 3.08 4.31 -7.97
CA PHE A 14 3.66 3.05 -7.54
C PHE A 14 2.93 2.48 -6.31
N LEU A 15 2.73 3.28 -5.25
CA LEU A 15 2.01 2.83 -4.06
C LEU A 15 0.55 2.45 -4.36
N HIS A 16 -0.15 3.22 -5.20
CA HIS A 16 -1.50 2.88 -5.64
C HIS A 16 -1.54 1.56 -6.43
N SER A 17 -0.59 1.35 -7.35
CA SER A 17 -0.53 0.15 -8.19
C SER A 17 -0.38 -1.15 -7.41
N ILE A 18 0.21 -1.08 -6.20
CA ILE A 18 0.39 -2.24 -5.33
C ILE A 18 -0.74 -2.35 -4.30
N SER A 19 -1.19 -1.23 -3.73
CA SER A 19 -2.24 -1.20 -2.70
C SER A 19 -3.59 -1.73 -3.23
N THR A 20 -4.00 -1.33 -4.44
CA THR A 20 -5.30 -1.71 -5.00
C THR A 20 -5.45 -3.22 -5.21
N PRO A 21 -4.51 -3.94 -5.87
CA PRO A 21 -4.59 -5.39 -5.99
C PRO A 21 -4.58 -6.12 -4.65
N LEU A 22 -3.84 -5.62 -3.66
CA LEU A 22 -3.80 -6.21 -2.31
C LEU A 22 -5.12 -6.06 -1.58
N MET A 23 -5.79 -4.91 -1.67
CA MET A 23 -7.13 -4.73 -1.12
C MET A 23 -8.14 -5.69 -1.75
N ILE A 24 -8.11 -5.83 -3.09
CA ILE A 24 -8.99 -6.77 -3.80
C ILE A 24 -8.73 -8.21 -3.34
N SER A 25 -7.46 -8.62 -3.27
CA SER A 25 -7.07 -9.96 -2.83
C SER A 25 -7.50 -10.23 -1.39
N MET A 26 -7.37 -9.24 -0.50
CA MET A 26 -7.83 -9.33 0.88
C MET A 26 -9.34 -9.57 0.96
N SER A 27 -10.14 -8.77 0.25
CA SER A 27 -11.59 -8.92 0.22
C SER A 27 -12.04 -10.26 -0.36
N GLN A 28 -11.35 -10.76 -1.40
CA GLN A 28 -11.63 -12.09 -1.97
C GLN A 28 -11.36 -13.21 -0.96
N LEU A 29 -10.24 -13.14 -0.23
CA LEU A 29 -9.89 -14.14 0.78
C LEU A 29 -10.86 -14.10 1.97
N GLU A 30 -11.25 -12.91 2.42
CA GLU A 30 -12.27 -12.75 3.46
C GLU A 30 -13.62 -13.36 3.04
N PHE A 31 -14.03 -13.16 1.79
CA PHE A 31 -15.24 -13.77 1.24
C PHE A 31 -15.13 -15.31 1.16
N ILE A 32 -14.00 -15.86 0.73
CA ILE A 32 -13.81 -17.32 0.69
C ILE A 32 -13.90 -17.91 2.10
N LEU A 33 -13.26 -17.26 3.08
CA LEU A 33 -13.26 -17.71 4.47
C LEU A 33 -14.63 -17.57 5.15
N SER A 34 -15.44 -16.57 4.77
CA SER A 34 -16.81 -16.47 5.29
C SER A 34 -17.73 -17.57 4.77
N ASN A 35 -17.39 -18.17 3.62
CA ASN A 35 -18.19 -19.21 2.97
C ASN A 35 -17.62 -20.63 3.11
N SER A 36 -16.38 -20.77 3.57
CA SER A 36 -15.70 -22.06 3.71
C SER A 36 -14.58 -22.00 4.75
N ASN A 37 -14.41 -23.07 5.53
CA ASN A 37 -13.23 -23.25 6.36
C ASN A 37 -12.10 -23.80 5.47
N ASN A 38 -11.39 -22.90 4.80
CA ASN A 38 -10.25 -23.22 3.95
C ASN A 38 -8.95 -22.73 4.63
N PRO A 39 -8.14 -23.62 5.23
CA PRO A 39 -6.89 -23.26 5.90
C PRO A 39 -5.88 -22.54 4.99
N ASP A 40 -5.85 -22.89 3.69
CA ASP A 40 -4.96 -22.23 2.73
C ASP A 40 -5.37 -20.77 2.52
N ALA A 41 -6.68 -20.49 2.50
CA ALA A 41 -7.20 -19.13 2.42
C ALA A 41 -6.88 -18.31 3.68
N GLU A 42 -6.84 -18.95 4.86
CA GLU A 42 -6.47 -18.31 6.12
C GLU A 42 -4.98 -17.94 6.16
N GLU A 43 -4.12 -18.84 5.69
CA GLU A 43 -2.68 -18.57 5.55
C GLU A 43 -2.43 -17.44 4.54
N LEU A 44 -3.10 -17.48 3.39
CA LEU A 44 -3.02 -16.43 2.37
C LEU A 44 -3.53 -15.09 2.89
N LEU A 45 -4.64 -15.06 3.63
CA LEU A 45 -5.17 -13.83 4.23
C LEU A 45 -4.16 -13.23 5.20
N THR A 46 -3.50 -14.06 6.00
CA THR A 46 -2.43 -13.62 6.91
C THR A 46 -1.26 -12.98 6.15
N LYS A 47 -0.84 -13.58 5.02
CA LYS A 47 0.22 -13.01 4.17
C LYS A 47 -0.18 -11.68 3.54
N VAL A 48 -1.41 -11.60 3.02
CA VAL A 48 -1.96 -10.37 2.41
C VAL A 48 -2.09 -9.25 3.45
N LYS A 49 -2.55 -9.54 4.67
CA LYS A 49 -2.60 -8.57 5.78
C LYS A 49 -1.22 -8.02 6.11
N LYS A 50 -0.20 -8.87 6.22
CA LYS A 50 1.20 -8.43 6.43
C LYS A 50 1.71 -7.53 5.31
N ALA A 51 1.39 -7.86 4.06
CA ALA A 51 1.77 -7.05 2.90
C ALA A 51 1.07 -5.67 2.91
N LYS A 52 -0.23 -5.64 3.24
CA LYS A 52 -0.99 -4.39 3.43
C LYS A 52 -0.34 -3.51 4.51
N ASP A 53 -0.04 -4.07 5.68
CA ASP A 53 0.57 -3.33 6.78
C ASP A 53 1.94 -2.76 6.39
N ALA A 54 2.73 -3.50 5.61
CA ALA A 54 4.01 -3.01 5.10
C ALA A 54 3.82 -1.83 4.14
N ILE A 55 2.84 -1.89 3.24
CA ILE A 55 2.53 -0.79 2.31
C ILE A 55 2.01 0.43 3.06
N ASP A 56 1.15 0.25 4.07
CA ASP A 56 0.64 1.36 4.87
C ASP A 56 1.78 2.10 5.59
N ARG A 57 2.79 1.36 6.09
CA ARG A 57 4.00 1.95 6.68
C ARG A 57 4.83 2.72 5.65
N VAL A 58 5.05 2.16 4.46
CA VAL A 58 5.80 2.84 3.38
C VAL A 58 5.04 4.08 2.92
N SER A 59 3.72 3.99 2.74
CA SER A 59 2.86 5.12 2.37
C SER A 59 2.93 6.26 3.38
N THR A 60 2.89 5.92 4.67
CA THR A 60 3.06 6.89 5.76
C THR A 60 4.44 7.56 5.71
N ALA A 61 5.51 6.77 5.53
CA ALA A 61 6.87 7.29 5.45
C ALA A 61 7.06 8.22 4.23
N VAL A 62 6.47 7.87 3.08
CA VAL A 62 6.47 8.70 1.86
C VAL A 62 5.72 10.00 2.10
N HIS A 63 4.55 9.95 2.76
CA HIS A 63 3.77 11.14 3.10
C HIS A 63 4.57 12.10 3.99
N GLU A 64 5.22 11.60 5.04
CA GLU A 64 6.05 12.40 5.93
C GLU A 64 7.28 12.99 5.22
N ARG A 65 7.95 12.20 4.37
CA ARG A 65 9.07 12.68 3.56
C ARG A 65 8.61 13.81 2.63
N ARG A 66 7.47 13.67 1.96
CA ARG A 66 6.89 14.70 1.09
C ARG A 66 6.59 15.99 1.86
N LYS A 67 6.01 15.86 3.06
CA LYS A 67 5.71 17.01 3.93
C LYS A 67 6.98 17.78 4.29
N LYS A 68 8.05 17.07 4.68
CA LYS A 68 9.35 17.68 4.98
C LYS A 68 9.96 18.38 3.77
N ILE A 69 9.95 17.75 2.60
CA ILE A 69 10.49 18.38 1.38
C ILE A 69 9.72 19.66 1.04
N LYS A 70 8.38 19.64 1.09
CA LYS A 70 7.57 20.85 0.88
C LYS A 70 7.89 21.96 1.87
N SER A 71 8.14 21.65 3.14
CA SER A 71 8.53 22.67 4.13
C SER A 71 9.90 23.28 3.85
N TYR A 72 10.84 22.53 3.26
CA TYR A 72 12.16 23.08 2.89
C TYR A 72 12.11 23.97 1.64
N ILE A 73 11.15 23.74 0.73
CA ILE A 73 11.00 24.54 -0.50
C ILE A 73 10.23 25.83 -0.24
N ASN A 74 9.26 25.79 0.67
CA ASN A 74 8.41 26.94 1.00
C ASN A 74 8.87 27.72 2.24
N GLY A 75 9.98 27.32 2.85
CA GLY A 75 10.55 27.91 4.07
C GLY A 75 11.77 28.77 3.79
#